data_AF-A0A1G2QH65-F1
#
_entry.id   AF-A0A1G2QH65-F1
#
_cell.length_a   1.000
_cell.length_b   1.000
_cell.length_c   1.000
_cell.angle_alpha   90.00
_cell.angle_beta   90.00
_cell.angle_gamma   90.00
#
_symmetry.space_group_name_H-M   'P 1'
#
loop_
_entity.id
_entity.type
_entity.pdbx_description
1 polymer ?
#
loop_
_entity_poly.entity_id
_entity_poly.type
_entity_poly.pdbx_seq_one_letter_code
_entity_poly.pdbx_strand_id
1 'polypeptide(L)' 'MATIASPIKNKNVILAFILGIIVTVFVGHAVVVYQTRNLAVENRNDINSIMTFLQQATGGAPVAPAGEVEEAE' A
#
# COMPACT_ATOMS: atom_id res chain seq x y z
N MET A 1 44.75 24.85 15.90
CA MET A 1 43.52 25.18 15.16
C MET A 1 42.85 23.88 14.78
N ALA A 2 41.64 23.61 15.29
CA ALA A 2 40.85 22.46 14.82
C ALA A 2 40.16 22.87 13.52
N THR A 3 40.66 22.39 12.40
CA THR A 3 40.04 22.59 11.09
C THR A 3 38.73 21.83 11.09
N ILE A 4 37.60 22.55 11.23
CA ILE A 4 36.27 21.97 11.10
C ILE A 4 36.13 21.52 9.64
N ALA A 5 36.36 20.24 9.38
CA ALA A 5 36.10 19.64 8.08
C ALA A 5 34.61 19.80 7.81
N SER A 6 34.26 20.69 6.87
CA SER A 6 32.88 20.95 6.51
C SER A 6 32.20 19.61 6.12
N PRO A 7 31.14 19.19 6.82
CA PRO A 7 30.48 17.90 6.55
C PRO A 7 29.89 17.84 5.13
N ILE A 8 29.65 19.02 4.53
CA ILE A 8 29.12 19.18 3.18
C ILE A 8 30.14 18.78 2.10
N LYS A 9 31.44 18.87 2.38
CA LYS A 9 32.49 18.45 1.42
C LYS A 9 32.79 16.94 1.48
N ASN A 10 32.25 16.25 2.48
CA ASN A 10 32.48 14.82 2.64
C ASN A 10 31.46 14.04 1.80
N LYS A 11 31.94 13.42 0.71
CA LYS A 11 31.13 12.62 -0.22
C LYS A 11 30.30 11.55 0.51
N ASN A 12 30.83 10.97 1.58
CA ASN A 12 30.14 9.92 2.35
C ASN A 12 28.91 10.45 3.08
N VAL A 13 28.94 11.72 3.55
CA VAL A 13 27.79 12.35 4.22
C VAL A 13 26.66 12.61 3.23
N ILE A 14 27.00 13.08 2.02
CA ILE A 14 26.03 13.27 0.93
C ILE A 14 25.41 11.93 0.51
N LEU A 15 26.24 10.89 0.38
CA LEU A 15 25.77 9.55 -0.01
C LEU A 15 24.85 8.94 1.05
N ALA A 16 25.20 9.06 2.34
CA ALA A 16 24.36 8.63 3.44
C ALA A 16 23.03 9.40 3.50
N PHE A 17 23.04 10.70 3.21
CA PHE A 17 21.83 11.52 3.15
C PHE A 17 20.89 11.09 2.01
N ILE A 18 21.43 10.86 0.81
CA ILE A 18 20.65 10.37 -0.34
C ILE A 18 20.06 8.99 -0.04
N LEU A 19 20.85 8.07 0.51
CA LEU A 19 20.37 6.75 0.92
C LEU A 19 19.26 6.85 1.96
N GLY A 20 19.38 7.75 2.94
CA GLY A 20 18.35 7.99 3.95
C GLY A 20 17.02 8.46 3.33
N ILE A 21 17.08 9.38 2.36
CA ILE A 21 15.89 9.84 1.63
C ILE A 21 15.24 8.67 0.87
N ILE A 22 16.04 7.89 0.14
CA ILE A 22 15.53 6.75 -0.65
C ILE A 22 14.81 5.76 0.28
N VAL A 23 15.44 5.37 1.39
CA VAL A 23 14.83 4.46 2.38
C VAL A 23 13.50 5.02 2.90
N THR A 24 13.45 6.31 3.21
CA THR A 24 12.23 6.96 3.72
C THR A 24 11.10 6.92 2.69
N VAL A 25 11.40 7.17 1.42
CA VAL A 25 10.43 7.10 0.32
C VAL A 25 9.92 5.67 0.13
N PHE A 26 10.81 4.68 0.13
CA PHE A 26 10.44 3.26 -0.01
C PHE A 26 9.56 2.79 1.15
N VAL A 27 9.90 3.13 2.38
CA VAL A 27 9.10 2.79 3.56
C VAL A 27 7.74 3.48 3.50
N GLY A 28 7.70 4.77 3.16
CA GLY A 28 6.45 5.51 2.99
C GLY A 28 5.54 4.88 1.93
N HIS A 29 6.09 4.49 0.77
CA HIS A 29 5.36 3.79 -0.27
C HIS A 29 4.82 2.43 0.20
N ALA A 30 5.65 1.64 0.89
CA ALA A 30 5.23 0.35 1.44
C ALA A 30 4.08 0.48 2.44
N VAL A 31 4.10 1.52 3.29
CA VAL A 31 3.01 1.81 4.23
C VAL A 31 1.71 2.12 3.49
N VAL A 32 1.76 2.97 2.46
CA VAL A 32 0.57 3.29 1.66
C VAL A 32 0.03 2.05 0.97
N VAL A 33 0.88 1.21 0.37
CA VAL A 33 0.47 -0.05 -0.26
C VAL A 33 -0.16 -1.02 0.74
N TYR A 34 0.38 -1.10 1.95
CA TYR A 34 -0.20 -1.95 3.01
C TYR A 34 -1.58 -1.44 3.43
N GLN A 35 -1.74 -0.12 3.62
CA GLN A 35 -3.01 0.49 3.96
C GLN A 35 -4.06 0.30 2.85
N THR A 36 -3.68 0.48 1.59
CA THR A 36 -4.61 0.28 0.45
C THR A 36 -5.01 -1.17 0.29
N ARG A 37 -4.10 -2.13 0.53
CA ARG A 37 -4.45 -3.56 0.55
C ARG A 37 -5.44 -3.89 1.65
N ASN A 38 -5.25 -3.37 2.86
CA ASN A 38 -6.18 -3.61 3.96
C ASN A 38 -7.56 -3.02 3.64
N LEU A 39 -7.61 -1.81 3.10
CA LEU A 39 -8.86 -1.18 2.66
C LEU A 39 -9.54 -1.98 1.53
N ALA A 40 -8.78 -2.53 0.59
CA ALA A 40 -9.34 -3.38 -0.47
C ALA A 40 -9.93 -4.68 0.09
N VAL A 41 -9.30 -5.28 1.10
CA VAL A 41 -9.83 -6.46 1.80
C VAL A 41 -11.10 -6.13 2.56
N GLU A 42 -11.14 -4.99 3.27
CA GLU A 42 -12.33 -4.51 3.98
C GLU A 42 -13.49 -4.28 3.00
N ASN A 43 -13.25 -3.54 1.91
CA ASN A 43 -14.24 -3.31 0.86
C ASN A 43 -14.77 -4.61 0.25
N ARG A 44 -13.90 -5.62 0.06
CA ARG A 44 -14.33 -6.94 -0.45
C ARG A 44 -15.25 -7.66 0.54
N ASN A 45 -14.96 -7.58 1.84
CA ASN A 45 -15.81 -8.16 2.88
C ASN A 45 -17.16 -7.44 2.97
N ASP A 46 -17.18 -6.12 2.82
CA ASP A 46 -18.41 -5.33 2.79
C ASP A 46 -19.28 -5.67 1.58
N ILE A 47 -18.69 -5.77 0.39
CA ILE A 47 -19.41 -6.19 -0.83
C ILE A 47 -20.04 -7.57 -0.63
N ASN A 48 -19.31 -8.54 -0.07
CA ASN A 48 -19.85 -9.88 0.18
C ASN A 48 -21.02 -9.86 1.17
N SER A 49 -20.94 -9.02 2.20
CA SER A 49 -21.99 -8.86 3.19
C SER A 49 -23.25 -8.22 2.60
N ILE A 50 -23.08 -7.16 1.80
CA ILE A 50 -24.16 -6.49 1.07
C ILE A 50 -24.80 -7.46 0.06
N MET A 51 -23.98 -8.21 -0.68
CA MET A 51 -24.46 -9.18 -1.66
C MET A 51 -25.33 -10.25 -0.98
N THR A 52 -24.88 -10.77 0.16
CA THR A 52 -25.64 -11.75 0.97
C THR A 52 -26.96 -11.15 1.47
N PHE A 53 -26.92 -9.93 1.99
CA PHE A 53 -28.14 -9.23 2.43
C PHE A 53 -29.13 -9.04 1.28
N LEU A 54 -28.67 -8.59 0.12
CA LEU A 54 -29.51 -8.37 -1.06
C LEU A 54 -30.11 -9.69 -1.57
N GLN A 55 -29.35 -10.78 -1.58
CA GLN A 55 -29.85 -12.12 -1.95
C GLN A 55 -30.94 -12.59 -0.99
N GLN A 56 -30.75 -12.41 0.33
CA GLN A 56 -31.76 -12.75 1.33
C GLN A 56 -33.02 -11.88 1.19
N ALA A 57 -32.86 -10.59 0.90
CA ALA A 57 -33.98 -9.65 0.79
C ALA A 57 -34.80 -9.83 -0.51
N THR A 58 -34.17 -10.26 -1.60
CA THR A 58 -34.83 -10.35 -2.92
C THR A 58 -35.25 -11.78 -3.31
N GLY A 59 -34.86 -12.80 -2.54
CA GLY A 59 -35.10 -14.21 -2.89
C GLY A 59 -34.40 -14.65 -4.17
N GLY A 60 -33.48 -13.83 -4.70
CA GLY A 60 -32.70 -14.10 -5.90
C GLY A 60 -31.54 -15.05 -5.65
N ALA A 61 -31.22 -15.88 -6.64
CA ALA A 61 -30.08 -16.82 -6.61
C ALA A 61 -28.74 -16.09 -6.36
N PRO A 62 -27.77 -16.77 -5.72
CA PRO A 62 -26.52 -16.12 -5.33
C PRO A 62 -25.74 -15.63 -6.55
N VAL A 63 -25.59 -14.31 -6.66
CA VAL A 63 -24.68 -13.66 -7.62
C VAL A 63 -23.26 -13.81 -7.08
N ALA A 64 -22.39 -14.42 -7.87
CA ALA A 64 -20.99 -14.68 -7.53
C ALA A 64 -20.25 -13.37 -7.16
N PRO A 65 -19.30 -13.42 -6.20
CA PRO A 65 -18.58 -12.24 -5.75
C PRO A 65 -17.86 -11.58 -6.93
N ALA A 66 -18.08 -10.28 -7.12
CA ALA A 66 -17.34 -9.46 -8.08
C ALA A 66 -15.87 -9.35 -7.63
N GLY A 67 -15.07 -10.34 -7.99
CA GLY A 67 -13.67 -10.43 -7.58
C GLY A 67 -12.84 -11.49 -8.30
N GLU A 68 -13.39 -12.16 -9.31
CA GLU A 68 -12.61 -12.94 -10.27
C GLU A 68 -12.46 -12.08 -11.53
N VAL A 69 -11.53 -11.12 -11.48
CA VAL A 69 -10.87 -10.70 -12.71
C VAL A 69 -9.83 -11.77 -12.96
N GLU A 70 -10.16 -12.67 -13.87
CA GLU A 70 -9.27 -13.62 -14.52
C GLU A 70 -7.96 -12.89 -14.86
N GLU A 71 -6.86 -13.28 -14.22
CA GLU A 71 -5.52 -12.98 -14.70
C GLU A 71 -5.40 -13.63 -16.09
N ALA A 72 -5.70 -12.86 -17.14
CA ALA A 72 -5.34 -13.22 -18.49
C ALA A 72 -3.82 -13.01 -18.62
N GLU A 73 -3.12 -14.14 -18.71
CA GLU A 73 -1.74 -14.39 -19.20
C GLU A 73 -0.94 -13.19 -19.75
#